data_AF-A0A7K3XQI6-F1
#
_entry.id   AF-A0A7K3XQI6-F1
#
_cell.length_a   1.000
_cell.length_b   1.000
_cell.length_c   1.000
_cell.angle_alpha   90.00
_cell.angle_beta   90.00
_cell.angle_gamma   90.00
#
_symmetry.space_group_name_H-M   'P 1'
#
loop_
_entity.id
_entity.type
_entity.pdbx_description
1 polymer ?
#
loop_
_entity_poly.entity_id
_entity_poly.type
_entity_poly.pdbx_seq_one_letter_code
_entity_poly.pdbx_strand_id
1 'polypeptide(L)'
;AFVPYHREGRRLRGVQRLTINHVSDIYGGQPLYRTGISVGDYPVDHHHACNPDAPKIHFPPVPSFNIPLGALIPEKIDGLVVSDKAISVSNIINGATRLQPCVLLTGQAAGVLAAQSVLNKQNVREINIRKLQQALLNAGAYLMPLFDVSPEDKDFQAIQRVTASGILKVKGESYKWANRTWFFPDTTITVKEFSEGLKAFDNNMIQNCDQSLLTVQKTSDLISAMLKRQIMVEIKQVWESRMNRKFDSKMAITRREASILVDELIRPFETKSIGFDGNYH
;
A
#
# COMPACT_ATOMS: atom_id res chain seq x y z
N ALA A 1 -16.55 19.48 -33.73
CA ALA A 1 -15.98 20.52 -32.84
C ALA A 1 -15.08 19.82 -31.82
N PHE A 2 -13.84 20.29 -31.62
CA PHE A 2 -13.00 19.79 -30.53
C PHE A 2 -13.49 20.41 -29.22
N VAL A 3 -13.98 19.57 -28.31
CA VAL A 3 -14.34 20.01 -26.96
C VAL A 3 -13.03 20.20 -26.17
N PRO A 4 -12.80 21.36 -25.53
CA PRO A 4 -11.60 21.56 -24.72
C PRO A 4 -11.55 20.54 -23.59
N TYR A 5 -10.39 19.89 -23.44
CA TYR A 5 -10.15 18.98 -22.33
C TYR A 5 -9.90 19.77 -21.04
N HIS A 6 -10.93 19.91 -20.21
CA HIS A 6 -10.79 20.54 -18.88
C HIS A 6 -10.10 19.58 -17.91
N ARG A 7 -8.89 19.97 -17.47
CA ARG A 7 -8.05 19.20 -16.52
C ARG A 7 -8.46 19.39 -15.05
N GLU A 8 -9.25 20.42 -14.78
CA GLU A 8 -9.77 20.84 -13.48
C GLU A 8 -11.28 20.65 -13.45
N GLY A 9 -11.82 20.19 -12.32
CA GLY A 9 -13.26 19.95 -12.13
C GLY A 9 -13.66 20.00 -10.66
N ARG A 10 -14.96 19.82 -10.39
CA ARG A 10 -15.45 19.67 -9.01
C ARG A 10 -14.86 18.39 -8.41
N ARG A 11 -14.39 18.48 -7.17
CA ARG A 11 -13.79 17.36 -6.44
C ARG A 11 -14.62 17.03 -5.22
N LEU A 12 -14.72 15.74 -4.95
CA LEU A 12 -15.39 15.21 -3.78
C LEU A 12 -14.72 15.73 -2.49
N ARG A 13 -15.54 16.01 -1.47
CA ARG A 13 -15.08 16.00 -0.08
C ARG A 13 -15.28 14.58 0.46
N GLY A 14 -14.23 13.79 0.37
CA GLY A 14 -14.26 12.38 0.74
C GLY A 14 -14.00 12.18 2.22
N VAL A 15 -14.24 10.96 2.70
CA VAL A 15 -13.88 10.52 4.06
C VAL A 15 -12.39 10.77 4.32
N GLN A 16 -11.56 10.56 3.30
CA GLN A 16 -10.16 10.95 3.32
C GLN A 16 -9.82 11.86 2.14
N ARG A 17 -8.86 12.77 2.34
CA ARG A 17 -8.30 13.60 1.27
C ARG A 17 -6.82 13.26 1.07
N LEU A 18 -6.48 12.69 -0.09
CA LEU A 18 -5.08 12.47 -0.45
C LEU A 18 -4.42 13.82 -0.76
N THR A 19 -3.19 14.02 -0.30
CA THR A 19 -2.43 15.25 -0.50
C THR A 19 -1.02 14.91 -0.93
N ILE A 20 -0.25 15.90 -1.35
CA ILE A 20 1.14 15.67 -1.73
C ILE A 20 1.99 15.21 -0.56
N ASN A 21 1.73 15.68 0.66
CA ASN A 21 2.49 15.27 1.85
C ASN A 21 2.35 13.78 2.12
N HIS A 22 1.14 13.22 1.94
CA HIS A 22 0.90 11.78 2.08
C HIS A 22 1.68 10.95 1.05
N VAL A 23 2.07 11.53 -0.07
CA VAL A 23 2.82 10.86 -1.13
C VAL A 23 4.32 11.08 -1.01
N SER A 24 4.75 12.30 -0.66
CA SER A 24 6.17 12.64 -0.48
C SER A 24 6.77 11.97 0.76
N ASP A 25 5.97 11.77 1.82
CA ASP A 25 6.37 11.03 3.01
C ASP A 25 5.22 10.11 3.47
N ILE A 26 5.20 8.89 2.93
CA ILE A 26 4.16 7.91 3.20
C ILE A 26 4.15 7.41 4.66
N TYR A 27 5.21 7.66 5.44
CA TYR A 27 5.33 7.17 6.83
C TYR A 27 5.32 8.28 7.89
N GLY A 28 5.49 9.55 7.51
CA GLY A 28 5.55 10.68 8.46
C GLY A 28 4.19 11.23 8.91
N GLY A 29 3.08 10.76 8.33
CA GLY A 29 1.74 11.23 8.65
C GLY A 29 0.73 10.11 8.87
N GLN A 30 -0.53 10.37 8.53
CA GLN A 30 -1.57 9.34 8.53
C GLN A 30 -1.15 8.20 7.58
N PRO A 31 -1.19 6.92 8.02
CA PRO A 31 -0.70 5.79 7.24
C PRO A 31 -1.69 5.35 6.15
N LEU A 32 -2.14 6.30 5.33
CA LEU A 32 -3.15 6.10 4.29
C LEU A 32 -2.72 5.08 3.24
N TYR A 33 -1.41 4.86 3.07
CA TYR A 33 -0.86 3.82 2.20
C TYR A 33 -1.43 2.43 2.53
N ARG A 34 -1.81 2.18 3.79
CA ARG A 34 -2.43 0.91 4.21
C ARG A 34 -3.81 0.69 3.61
N THR A 35 -4.49 1.76 3.21
CA THR A 35 -5.83 1.76 2.61
C THR A 35 -5.80 1.87 1.07
N GLY A 36 -4.63 1.72 0.46
CA GLY A 36 -4.45 1.83 -0.99
C GLY A 36 -5.29 0.84 -1.79
N ILE A 37 -5.92 1.31 -2.87
CA ILE A 37 -6.77 0.50 -3.76
C ILE A 37 -6.39 0.60 -5.24
N SER A 38 -5.54 1.55 -5.58
CA SER A 38 -4.98 1.73 -6.92
C SER A 38 -3.67 2.49 -6.82
N VAL A 39 -2.85 2.44 -7.88
CA VAL A 39 -1.50 3.01 -7.89
C VAL A 39 -1.30 4.01 -9.02
N GLY A 40 -0.30 4.88 -8.86
CA GLY A 40 0.18 5.79 -9.89
C GLY A 40 1.67 6.06 -9.75
N ASP A 41 2.34 6.32 -10.86
CA ASP A 41 3.79 6.50 -10.94
C ASP A 41 4.20 7.83 -11.60
N TYR A 42 3.23 8.64 -12.00
CA TYR A 42 3.52 9.85 -12.75
C TYR A 42 3.92 11.02 -11.83
N PRO A 43 4.84 11.89 -12.26
CA PRO A 43 5.13 13.14 -11.57
C PRO A 43 3.90 14.05 -11.45
N VAL A 44 3.98 15.02 -10.56
CA VAL A 44 2.97 16.07 -10.52
C VAL A 44 3.15 17.00 -11.73
N ASP A 45 2.18 16.97 -12.64
CA ASP A 45 2.18 17.75 -13.88
C ASP A 45 0.96 18.67 -13.98
N HIS A 46 1.20 19.96 -13.76
CA HIS A 46 0.21 21.04 -13.94
C HIS A 46 0.74 22.07 -14.92
N HIS A 47 -0.14 22.52 -15.82
CA HIS A 47 0.19 23.45 -16.89
C HIS A 47 -0.57 24.74 -16.68
N HIS A 48 0.17 25.84 -16.50
CA HIS A 48 -0.42 27.18 -16.32
C HIS A 48 -0.37 28.04 -17.58
N ALA A 49 -0.03 27.48 -18.75
CA ALA A 49 0.12 28.24 -20.00
C ALA A 49 -1.15 29.01 -20.43
N CYS A 50 -2.32 28.66 -19.89
CA CYS A 50 -3.59 29.35 -20.14
C CYS A 50 -3.85 30.56 -19.22
N ASN A 51 -3.07 30.73 -18.15
CA ASN A 51 -3.15 31.88 -17.24
C ASN A 51 -1.73 32.41 -16.95
N PRO A 52 -1.27 33.44 -17.68
CA PRO A 52 0.05 34.04 -17.49
C PRO A 52 0.27 34.60 -16.08
N ASP A 53 -0.79 34.98 -15.38
CA ASP A 53 -0.76 35.54 -14.02
C ASP A 53 -0.72 34.45 -12.94
N ALA A 54 -0.81 33.18 -13.31
CA ALA A 54 -0.70 32.09 -12.36
C ALA A 54 0.69 32.08 -11.69
N PRO A 55 0.78 31.87 -10.37
CA PRO A 55 2.05 31.82 -9.68
C PRO A 55 2.95 30.73 -10.29
N LYS A 56 4.25 31.01 -10.37
CA LYS A 56 5.26 29.99 -10.68
C LYS A 56 5.31 28.99 -9.53
N ILE A 57 4.66 27.84 -9.70
CA ILE A 57 4.67 26.77 -8.71
C ILE A 57 5.75 25.76 -9.13
N HIS A 58 6.73 25.52 -8.26
CA HIS A 58 7.61 24.37 -8.37
C HIS A 58 6.90 23.15 -7.79
N PHE A 59 6.66 22.13 -8.60
CA PHE A 59 6.06 20.89 -8.12
C PHE A 59 7.13 20.04 -7.44
N PRO A 60 6.98 19.68 -6.16
CA PRO A 60 7.98 18.86 -5.51
C PRO A 60 7.98 17.47 -6.15
N PRO A 61 9.16 16.83 -6.27
CA PRO A 61 9.25 15.46 -6.74
C PRO A 61 8.48 14.54 -5.81
N VAL A 62 7.72 13.60 -6.39
CA VAL A 62 6.96 12.58 -5.67
C VAL A 62 7.42 11.20 -6.12
N PRO A 63 7.47 10.18 -5.23
CA PRO A 63 7.62 8.80 -5.67
C PRO A 63 6.32 8.31 -6.32
N SER A 64 6.31 7.08 -6.82
CA SER A 64 5.05 6.41 -7.11
C SER A 64 4.23 6.25 -5.83
N PHE A 65 2.92 6.23 -5.96
CA PHE A 65 1.98 6.33 -4.85
C PHE A 65 0.79 5.39 -5.02
N ASN A 66 0.01 5.25 -3.95
CA ASN A 66 -1.30 4.65 -4.02
C ASN A 66 -2.40 5.64 -3.64
N ILE A 67 -3.62 5.35 -4.09
CA ILE A 67 -4.81 6.14 -3.80
C ILE A 67 -5.58 5.41 -2.69
N PRO A 68 -5.87 6.08 -1.55
CA PRO A 68 -6.59 5.46 -0.44
C PRO A 68 -8.08 5.33 -0.74
N LEU A 69 -8.71 4.25 -0.27
CA LEU A 69 -10.14 3.99 -0.46
C LEU A 69 -11.03 5.17 -0.03
N GLY A 70 -10.70 5.83 1.07
CA GLY A 70 -11.45 6.97 1.60
C GLY A 70 -11.54 8.16 0.63
N ALA A 71 -10.69 8.21 -0.40
CA ALA A 71 -10.76 9.24 -1.43
C ALA A 71 -11.95 9.07 -2.40
N LEU A 72 -12.55 7.88 -2.45
CA LEU A 72 -13.67 7.55 -3.35
C LEU A 72 -15.04 7.73 -2.66
N ILE A 73 -15.08 7.78 -1.33
CA ILE A 73 -16.32 7.71 -0.54
C ILE A 73 -16.66 9.11 -0.02
N PRO A 74 -17.86 9.65 -0.29
CA PRO A 74 -18.29 10.94 0.26
C PRO A 74 -18.37 10.95 1.78
N GLU A 75 -17.92 12.04 2.39
CA GLU A 75 -17.98 12.22 3.85
C GLU A 75 -19.42 12.06 4.39
N LYS A 76 -20.41 12.62 3.67
CA LYS A 76 -21.79 12.82 4.17
C LYS A 76 -22.89 12.06 3.43
N ILE A 77 -22.58 11.41 2.31
CA ILE A 77 -23.58 10.76 1.45
C ILE A 77 -23.29 9.27 1.37
N ASP A 78 -24.30 8.45 1.69
CA ASP A 78 -24.24 7.00 1.59
C ASP A 78 -24.63 6.48 0.20
N GLY A 79 -24.22 5.25 -0.10
CA GLY A 79 -24.54 4.57 -1.36
C GLY A 79 -23.87 5.15 -2.62
N LEU A 80 -23.02 6.18 -2.49
CA LEU A 80 -22.32 6.80 -3.60
C LEU A 80 -20.81 6.47 -3.56
N VAL A 81 -20.27 6.06 -4.71
CA VAL A 81 -18.83 5.90 -4.94
C VAL A 81 -18.43 6.82 -6.07
N VAL A 82 -17.44 7.67 -5.83
CA VAL A 82 -16.86 8.58 -6.83
C VAL A 82 -15.56 7.99 -7.33
N SER A 83 -15.36 8.00 -8.65
CA SER A 83 -14.13 7.54 -9.30
C SER A 83 -13.63 8.59 -10.31
N ASP A 84 -12.60 8.25 -11.08
CA ASP A 84 -11.95 9.12 -12.06
C ASP A 84 -11.39 10.41 -11.41
N LYS A 85 -11.43 11.55 -12.11
CA LYS A 85 -10.85 12.84 -11.69
C LYS A 85 -11.56 13.51 -10.51
N ALA A 86 -12.76 13.05 -10.16
CA ALA A 86 -13.59 13.69 -9.15
C ALA A 86 -13.28 13.23 -7.72
N ILE A 87 -12.35 12.28 -7.53
CA ILE A 87 -11.96 11.77 -6.21
C ILE A 87 -11.40 12.86 -5.28
N SER A 88 -11.42 12.59 -3.98
CA SER A 88 -11.00 13.51 -2.92
C SER A 88 -9.48 13.61 -2.81
N VAL A 89 -8.92 14.54 -3.59
CA VAL A 89 -7.48 14.84 -3.65
C VAL A 89 -7.20 16.34 -3.48
N SER A 90 -5.98 16.72 -3.08
CA SER A 90 -5.54 18.12 -3.14
C SER A 90 -5.29 18.55 -4.59
N ASN A 91 -5.34 19.86 -4.85
CA ASN A 91 -5.09 20.40 -6.18
C ASN A 91 -3.74 19.95 -6.75
N ILE A 92 -2.68 19.97 -5.92
CA ILE A 92 -1.33 19.60 -6.36
C ILE A 92 -1.28 18.12 -6.76
N ILE A 93 -1.64 17.18 -5.89
CA ILE A 93 -1.51 15.75 -6.20
C ILE A 93 -2.44 15.28 -7.33
N ASN A 94 -3.53 16.02 -7.58
CA ASN A 94 -4.39 15.81 -8.75
C ASN A 94 -3.63 15.88 -10.08
N GLY A 95 -2.50 16.60 -10.14
CA GLY A 95 -1.63 16.64 -11.33
C GLY A 95 -1.13 15.26 -11.75
N ALA A 96 -1.00 14.33 -10.80
CA ALA A 96 -0.58 12.94 -11.02
C ALA A 96 -1.75 11.94 -11.00
N THR A 97 -2.70 12.06 -10.05
CA THR A 97 -3.79 11.07 -9.91
C THR A 97 -4.78 11.06 -11.08
N ARG A 98 -4.87 12.15 -11.85
CA ARG A 98 -5.82 12.31 -12.96
C ARG A 98 -5.46 11.56 -14.24
N LEU A 99 -4.30 10.92 -14.30
CA LEU A 99 -3.87 10.23 -15.50
C LEU A 99 -4.69 8.97 -15.77
N GLN A 100 -4.88 8.66 -17.05
CA GLN A 100 -5.72 7.54 -17.50
C GLN A 100 -5.39 6.20 -16.81
N PRO A 101 -4.12 5.79 -16.63
CA PRO A 101 -3.81 4.56 -15.91
C PRO A 101 -4.31 4.55 -14.47
N CYS A 102 -4.09 5.64 -13.73
CA CYS A 102 -4.61 5.80 -12.36
C CYS A 102 -6.13 5.73 -12.34
N VAL A 103 -6.79 6.47 -13.25
CA VAL A 103 -8.25 6.52 -13.37
C VAL A 103 -8.85 5.14 -13.66
N LEU A 104 -8.24 4.35 -14.53
CA LEU A 104 -8.70 2.99 -14.84
C LEU A 104 -8.63 2.08 -13.61
N LEU A 105 -7.51 2.11 -12.88
CA LEU A 105 -7.34 1.32 -11.65
C LEU A 105 -8.30 1.78 -10.54
N THR A 106 -8.51 3.09 -10.38
CA THR A 106 -9.51 3.63 -9.45
C THR A 106 -10.93 3.25 -9.87
N GLY A 107 -11.21 3.14 -11.16
CA GLY A 107 -12.47 2.63 -11.71
C GLY A 107 -12.70 1.17 -11.35
N GLN A 108 -11.68 0.32 -11.51
CA GLN A 108 -11.73 -1.09 -11.09
C GLN A 108 -12.03 -1.19 -9.60
N ALA A 109 -11.30 -0.45 -8.75
CA ALA A 109 -11.53 -0.43 -7.31
C ALA A 109 -12.95 0.01 -6.93
N ALA A 110 -13.48 1.05 -7.58
CA ALA A 110 -14.85 1.51 -7.37
C ALA A 110 -15.88 0.43 -7.74
N GLY A 111 -15.67 -0.28 -8.85
CA GLY A 111 -16.53 -1.38 -9.28
C GLY A 111 -16.52 -2.55 -8.30
N VAL A 112 -15.35 -2.97 -7.82
CA VAL A 112 -15.22 -4.04 -6.80
C VAL A 112 -15.91 -3.62 -5.50
N LEU A 113 -15.72 -2.36 -5.05
CA LEU A 113 -16.37 -1.83 -3.86
C LEU A 113 -17.90 -1.88 -3.98
N ALA A 114 -18.45 -1.42 -5.11
CA ALA A 114 -19.89 -1.45 -5.37
C ALA A 114 -20.42 -2.89 -5.41
N ALA A 115 -19.71 -3.82 -6.06
CA ALA A 115 -20.08 -5.23 -6.10
C ALA A 115 -20.11 -5.86 -4.69
N GLN A 116 -19.08 -5.60 -3.87
CA GLN A 116 -19.04 -6.11 -2.49
C GLN A 116 -20.14 -5.51 -1.62
N SER A 117 -20.46 -4.22 -1.79
CA SER A 117 -21.59 -3.55 -1.11
C SER A 117 -22.91 -4.29 -1.36
N VAL A 118 -23.21 -4.60 -2.63
CA VAL A 118 -24.44 -5.33 -3.00
C VAL A 118 -24.41 -6.77 -2.47
N LEU A 119 -23.32 -7.51 -2.67
CA LEU A 119 -23.20 -8.91 -2.27
C LEU A 119 -23.32 -9.09 -0.75
N ASN A 120 -22.75 -8.18 0.02
CA ASN A 120 -22.75 -8.24 1.48
C ASN A 120 -23.95 -7.54 2.12
N LYS A 121 -24.77 -6.82 1.33
CA LYS A 121 -25.87 -5.95 1.82
C LYS A 121 -25.38 -4.92 2.84
N GLN A 122 -24.24 -4.30 2.56
CA GLN A 122 -23.60 -3.30 3.41
C GLN A 122 -23.44 -1.99 2.65
N ASN A 123 -23.44 -0.86 3.36
CA ASN A 123 -23.04 0.40 2.73
C ASN A 123 -21.59 0.33 2.27
N VAL A 124 -21.24 1.10 1.23
CA VAL A 124 -19.87 1.17 0.71
C VAL A 124 -18.84 1.56 1.77
N ARG A 125 -19.24 2.40 2.75
CA ARG A 125 -18.36 2.81 3.87
C ARG A 125 -18.16 1.72 4.94
N GLU A 126 -18.96 0.68 4.94
CA GLU A 126 -18.93 -0.43 5.91
C GLU A 126 -18.17 -1.64 5.37
N ILE A 127 -17.79 -1.63 4.09
CA ILE A 127 -17.01 -2.71 3.49
C ILE A 127 -15.62 -2.76 4.12
N ASN A 128 -15.26 -3.96 4.58
CA ASN A 128 -13.95 -4.21 5.15
C ASN A 128 -12.84 -3.96 4.11
N ILE A 129 -11.94 -3.03 4.40
CA ILE A 129 -10.88 -2.60 3.48
C ILE A 129 -9.97 -3.76 3.08
N ARG A 130 -9.62 -4.67 4.00
CA ARG A 130 -8.77 -5.84 3.71
C ARG A 130 -9.45 -6.82 2.76
N LYS A 131 -10.76 -7.04 2.90
CA LYS A 131 -11.54 -7.88 1.96
C LYS A 131 -11.60 -7.26 0.56
N LEU A 132 -11.75 -5.93 0.46
CA LEU A 132 -11.70 -5.23 -0.82
C LEU A 132 -10.31 -5.36 -1.46
N GLN A 133 -9.26 -5.07 -0.69
CA GLN A 133 -7.88 -5.18 -1.13
C GLN A 133 -7.51 -6.59 -1.57
N GLN A 134 -7.99 -7.62 -0.87
CA GLN A 134 -7.78 -9.01 -1.28
C GLN A 134 -8.49 -9.33 -2.61
N ALA A 135 -9.70 -8.82 -2.84
CA ALA A 135 -10.39 -8.98 -4.13
C ALA A 135 -9.62 -8.29 -5.27
N LEU A 136 -9.01 -7.14 -5.01
CA LEU A 136 -8.13 -6.46 -5.96
C LEU A 136 -6.86 -7.26 -6.26
N LEU A 137 -6.20 -7.80 -5.23
CA LEU A 137 -5.03 -8.67 -5.40
C LEU A 137 -5.35 -9.95 -6.19
N ASN A 138 -6.53 -10.54 -5.97
CA ASN A 138 -6.99 -11.71 -6.73
C ASN A 138 -7.19 -11.39 -8.21
N ALA A 139 -7.47 -10.12 -8.55
CA ALA A 139 -7.55 -9.63 -9.92
C ALA A 139 -6.20 -9.14 -10.47
N GLY A 140 -5.09 -9.36 -9.76
CA GLY A 140 -3.74 -8.94 -10.16
C GLY A 140 -3.45 -7.45 -9.98
N ALA A 141 -4.31 -6.71 -9.27
CA ALA A 141 -4.10 -5.27 -9.05
C ALA A 141 -3.06 -5.00 -7.96
N TYR A 142 -2.28 -3.94 -8.13
CA TYR A 142 -1.35 -3.44 -7.13
C TYR A 142 -2.08 -2.63 -6.03
N LEU A 143 -1.72 -2.87 -4.78
CA LEU A 143 -2.12 -2.03 -3.63
C LEU A 143 -1.03 -1.01 -3.29
N MET A 144 0.22 -1.45 -3.43
CA MET A 144 1.44 -0.66 -3.28
C MET A 144 2.17 -0.63 -4.63
N PRO A 145 2.73 0.51 -5.06
CA PRO A 145 3.28 0.71 -6.41
C PRO A 145 4.69 0.10 -6.60
N LEU A 146 4.83 -1.20 -6.32
CA LEU A 146 6.14 -1.86 -6.31
C LEU A 146 6.68 -2.02 -7.73
N PHE A 147 7.77 -1.32 -8.04
CA PHE A 147 8.38 -1.33 -9.37
C PHE A 147 9.10 -2.65 -9.69
N ASP A 148 9.63 -3.31 -8.66
CA ASP A 148 10.49 -4.50 -8.75
C ASP A 148 9.78 -5.81 -8.40
N VAL A 149 8.44 -5.82 -8.36
CA VAL A 149 7.63 -7.01 -8.06
C VAL A 149 6.41 -7.05 -8.97
N SER A 150 6.47 -7.86 -10.02
CA SER A 150 5.41 -8.00 -11.05
C SER A 150 4.20 -8.79 -10.55
N PRO A 151 2.97 -8.64 -11.11
CA PRO A 151 1.82 -9.47 -10.74
C PRO A 151 2.00 -10.95 -11.09
N GLU A 152 2.87 -11.25 -12.05
CA GLU A 152 3.26 -12.62 -12.43
C GLU A 152 4.24 -13.26 -11.43
N ASP A 153 4.77 -12.50 -10.47
CA ASP A 153 5.62 -13.05 -9.42
C ASP A 153 4.79 -13.96 -8.51
N LYS A 154 5.27 -15.19 -8.28
CA LYS A 154 4.58 -16.19 -7.44
C LYS A 154 4.30 -15.71 -6.01
N ASP A 155 5.10 -14.78 -5.49
CA ASP A 155 4.96 -14.24 -4.14
C ASP A 155 4.36 -12.80 -4.17
N PHE A 156 3.86 -12.34 -5.33
CA PHE A 156 3.29 -11.00 -5.52
C PHE A 156 2.30 -10.64 -4.42
N GLN A 157 1.29 -11.48 -4.17
CA GLN A 157 0.25 -11.16 -3.20
C GLN A 157 0.79 -11.10 -1.76
N ALA A 158 1.69 -12.00 -1.38
CA ALA A 158 2.29 -12.01 -0.04
C ALA A 158 3.10 -10.73 0.19
N ILE A 159 3.92 -10.34 -0.80
CA ILE A 159 4.68 -9.09 -0.75
C ILE A 159 3.74 -7.89 -0.67
N GLN A 160 2.69 -7.82 -1.50
CA GLN A 160 1.72 -6.73 -1.48
C GLN A 160 1.03 -6.59 -0.13
N ARG A 161 0.58 -7.70 0.49
CA ARG A 161 -0.08 -7.69 1.81
C ARG A 161 0.86 -7.21 2.91
N VAL A 162 2.09 -7.69 2.93
CA VAL A 162 3.10 -7.33 3.94
C VAL A 162 3.58 -5.88 3.77
N THR A 163 3.68 -5.39 2.54
CA THR A 163 3.99 -3.99 2.31
C THR A 163 2.80 -3.09 2.66
N ALA A 164 1.56 -3.47 2.29
CA ALA A 164 0.35 -2.71 2.60
C ALA A 164 -0.03 -2.76 4.09
N SER A 165 0.58 -3.64 4.90
CA SER A 165 0.50 -3.58 6.36
C SER A 165 1.55 -2.64 6.99
N GLY A 166 2.59 -2.28 6.23
CA GLY A 166 3.69 -1.46 6.72
C GLY A 166 4.68 -2.21 7.61
N ILE A 167 4.61 -3.55 7.67
CA ILE A 167 5.61 -4.38 8.36
C ILE A 167 6.95 -4.28 7.61
N LEU A 168 6.93 -4.39 6.28
CA LEU A 168 8.13 -4.17 5.47
C LEU A 168 7.98 -2.89 4.65
N LYS A 169 8.79 -1.89 5.00
CA LYS A 169 8.75 -0.57 4.38
C LYS A 169 9.44 -0.57 3.02
N VAL A 170 8.89 0.20 2.09
CA VAL A 170 9.45 0.46 0.76
C VAL A 170 10.21 1.78 0.69
N LYS A 171 11.04 1.91 -0.35
CA LYS A 171 11.79 3.13 -0.67
C LYS A 171 11.22 3.80 -1.93
N GLY A 172 10.69 5.02 -1.78
CA GLY A 172 10.27 5.85 -2.90
C GLY A 172 11.44 6.49 -3.65
N GLU A 173 11.32 6.61 -4.96
CA GLU A 173 12.26 7.29 -5.85
C GLU A 173 11.47 8.10 -6.88
N SER A 174 11.72 9.41 -6.94
CA SER A 174 11.27 10.22 -8.07
C SER A 174 12.20 10.02 -9.24
N TYR A 175 11.69 9.52 -10.36
CA TYR A 175 12.51 9.14 -11.51
C TYR A 175 11.89 9.64 -12.82
N LYS A 176 12.36 10.80 -13.28
CA LYS A 176 11.94 11.42 -14.55
C LYS A 176 10.41 11.49 -14.66
N TRP A 177 9.83 10.73 -15.58
CA TRP A 177 8.38 10.65 -15.86
C TRP A 177 7.74 9.32 -15.41
N ALA A 178 8.49 8.48 -14.71
CA ALA A 178 8.08 7.16 -14.24
C ALA A 178 8.69 6.93 -12.86
N ASN A 179 8.08 7.54 -11.84
CA ASN A 179 8.49 7.40 -10.45
C ASN A 179 8.40 5.94 -10.01
N ARG A 180 9.19 5.58 -9.00
CA ARG A 180 9.36 4.21 -8.56
C ARG A 180 9.19 4.08 -7.07
N THR A 181 8.79 2.90 -6.64
CA THR A 181 8.80 2.49 -5.25
C THR A 181 9.40 1.10 -5.22
N TRP A 182 10.51 0.96 -4.50
CA TRP A 182 11.31 -0.26 -4.48
C TRP A 182 11.03 -1.06 -3.22
N PHE A 183 10.81 -2.36 -3.40
CA PHE A 183 10.70 -3.31 -2.31
C PHE A 183 12.01 -4.03 -2.01
N PHE A 184 12.87 -4.26 -3.00
CA PHE A 184 14.12 -5.03 -2.94
C PHE A 184 13.91 -6.47 -2.42
N PRO A 185 13.13 -7.32 -3.11
CA PRO A 185 12.72 -8.63 -2.59
C PRO A 185 13.89 -9.55 -2.22
N ASP A 186 15.00 -9.48 -2.95
CA ASP A 186 16.12 -10.42 -2.79
C ASP A 186 17.26 -9.91 -1.90
N THR A 187 17.12 -8.71 -1.31
CA THR A 187 18.07 -8.21 -0.32
C THR A 187 17.76 -8.75 1.07
N THR A 188 18.78 -8.90 1.89
CA THR A 188 18.62 -9.22 3.33
C THR A 188 18.12 -8.01 4.11
N ILE A 189 17.52 -8.27 5.27
CA ILE A 189 16.98 -7.26 6.19
C ILE A 189 17.66 -7.38 7.57
N THR A 190 17.68 -6.30 8.35
CA THR A 190 18.19 -6.31 9.72
C THR A 190 17.10 -6.64 10.74
N VAL A 191 17.53 -7.10 11.92
CA VAL A 191 16.64 -7.34 13.07
C VAL A 191 15.91 -6.05 13.45
N LYS A 192 16.64 -4.92 13.49
CA LYS A 192 16.09 -3.60 13.76
C LYS A 192 14.95 -3.25 12.82
N GLU A 193 15.20 -3.28 11.51
CA GLU A 193 14.20 -2.90 10.51
C GLU A 193 12.93 -3.77 10.62
N PHE A 194 13.10 -5.09 10.76
CA PHE A 194 11.96 -6.00 10.91
C PHE A 194 11.17 -5.75 12.19
N SER A 195 11.85 -5.56 13.33
CA SER A 195 11.20 -5.27 14.62
C SER A 195 10.48 -3.92 14.64
N GLU A 196 11.00 -2.91 13.94
CA GLU A 196 10.32 -1.62 13.74
C GLU A 196 9.00 -1.80 12.99
N GLY A 197 9.01 -2.64 11.95
CA GLY A 197 7.83 -3.03 11.20
C GLY A 197 6.78 -3.76 12.03
N LEU A 198 7.21 -4.75 12.81
CA LEU A 198 6.33 -5.48 13.73
C LEU A 198 5.72 -4.56 14.78
N LYS A 199 6.49 -3.61 15.34
CA LYS A 199 5.97 -2.58 16.26
C LYS A 199 4.95 -1.65 15.60
N ALA A 200 5.17 -1.27 14.34
CA ALA A 200 4.22 -0.45 13.60
C ALA A 200 2.90 -1.18 13.27
N PHE A 201 2.92 -2.52 13.25
CA PHE A 201 1.76 -3.39 13.10
C PHE A 201 1.09 -3.73 14.44
N ASP A 202 1.88 -3.93 15.49
CA ASP A 202 1.42 -4.23 16.84
C ASP A 202 2.19 -3.41 17.89
N ASN A 203 1.51 -2.46 18.52
CA ASN A 203 2.11 -1.57 19.50
C ASN A 203 2.64 -2.27 20.76
N ASN A 204 2.28 -3.55 21.00
CA ASN A 204 2.84 -4.34 22.10
C ASN A 204 4.25 -4.83 21.80
N MET A 205 4.67 -4.83 20.53
CA MET A 205 6.01 -5.25 20.14
C MET A 205 7.05 -4.18 20.50
N ILE A 206 8.20 -4.64 20.97
CA ILE A 206 9.33 -3.79 21.32
C ILE A 206 10.26 -3.70 20.10
N GLN A 207 10.61 -2.48 19.73
CA GLN A 207 11.62 -2.23 18.72
C GLN A 207 12.99 -2.68 19.25
N ASN A 208 13.67 -3.50 18.47
CA ASN A 208 15.03 -3.92 18.75
C ASN A 208 16.02 -2.98 18.04
N CYS A 209 17.13 -2.65 18.70
CA CYS A 209 18.20 -1.82 18.12
C CYS A 209 19.30 -2.65 17.43
N ASP A 210 19.18 -3.98 17.40
CA ASP A 210 20.13 -4.91 16.77
C ASP A 210 20.22 -4.69 15.24
N GLN A 211 21.39 -4.28 14.77
CA GLN A 211 21.68 -4.02 13.35
C GLN A 211 22.15 -5.25 12.57
N SER A 212 22.31 -6.39 13.22
CA SER A 212 22.70 -7.62 12.52
C SER A 212 21.60 -8.12 11.58
N LEU A 213 21.99 -8.98 10.65
CA LEU A 213 21.07 -9.58 9.70
C LEU A 213 20.00 -10.42 10.41
N LEU A 214 18.77 -10.31 9.93
CA LEU A 214 17.66 -11.11 10.37
C LEU A 214 17.85 -12.55 9.89
N THR A 215 18.10 -13.47 10.80
CA THR A 215 18.20 -14.89 10.50
C THR A 215 16.85 -15.59 10.68
N VAL A 216 16.73 -16.84 10.20
CA VAL A 216 15.55 -17.68 10.45
C VAL A 216 15.26 -17.81 11.95
N GLN A 217 16.29 -18.06 12.76
CA GLN A 217 16.15 -18.14 14.23
C GLN A 217 15.62 -16.82 14.81
N LYS A 218 16.21 -15.68 14.45
CA LYS A 218 15.78 -14.38 14.97
C LYS A 218 14.36 -14.02 14.51
N THR A 219 13.98 -14.43 13.30
CA THR A 219 12.61 -14.30 12.79
C THR A 219 11.65 -15.13 13.64
N SER A 220 12.01 -16.38 13.93
CA SER A 220 11.24 -17.25 14.83
C SER A 220 11.05 -16.59 16.19
N ASP A 221 12.11 -16.05 16.79
CA ASP A 221 12.05 -15.45 18.12
C ASP A 221 11.10 -14.23 18.14
N LEU A 222 11.22 -13.34 17.15
CA LEU A 222 10.39 -12.13 17.05
C LEU A 222 8.92 -12.44 16.79
N ILE A 223 8.62 -13.34 15.85
CA ILE A 223 7.22 -13.71 15.56
C ILE A 223 6.64 -14.57 16.69
N SER A 224 7.44 -15.44 17.33
CA SER A 224 7.00 -16.21 18.50
C SER A 224 6.61 -15.30 19.66
N ALA A 225 7.37 -14.23 19.89
CA ALA A 225 7.06 -13.23 20.90
C ALA A 225 5.73 -12.52 20.59
N MET A 226 5.49 -12.16 19.34
CA MET A 226 4.24 -11.52 18.90
C MET A 226 3.03 -12.45 19.04
N LEU A 227 3.16 -13.72 18.61
CA LEU A 227 2.08 -14.71 18.63
C LEU A 227 1.94 -15.44 19.97
N LYS A 228 2.83 -15.17 20.93
CA LYS A 228 2.90 -15.81 22.26
C LYS A 228 2.94 -17.34 22.20
N ARG A 229 3.62 -17.90 21.19
CA ARG A 229 3.76 -19.35 20.97
C ARG A 229 5.02 -19.64 20.16
N GLN A 230 5.62 -20.82 20.33
CA GLN A 230 6.75 -21.25 19.51
C GLN A 230 6.29 -21.62 18.11
N ILE A 231 7.01 -21.15 17.08
CA ILE A 231 6.60 -21.32 15.67
C ILE A 231 7.68 -21.91 14.75
N MET A 232 8.79 -22.40 15.30
CA MET A 232 9.91 -22.91 14.49
C MET A 232 9.50 -24.10 13.60
N VAL A 233 8.56 -24.93 14.07
CA VAL A 233 8.04 -26.08 13.32
C VAL A 233 7.28 -25.59 12.09
N GLU A 234 6.41 -24.60 12.25
CA GLU A 234 5.63 -23.99 11.17
C GLU A 234 6.52 -23.21 10.20
N ILE A 235 7.54 -22.50 10.70
CA ILE A 235 8.55 -21.88 9.83
C ILE A 235 9.19 -22.95 8.95
N LYS A 236 9.61 -24.08 9.51
CA LYS A 236 10.23 -25.16 8.73
C LYS A 236 9.27 -25.72 7.68
N GLN A 237 7.99 -25.91 8.00
CA GLN A 237 6.96 -26.38 7.06
C GLN A 237 6.73 -25.38 5.92
N VAL A 238 6.62 -24.09 6.24
CA VAL A 238 6.52 -23.01 5.22
C VAL A 238 7.80 -22.98 4.38
N TRP A 239 8.96 -23.19 5.01
CA TRP A 239 10.25 -23.19 4.32
C TRP A 239 10.32 -24.28 3.25
N GLU A 240 10.02 -25.51 3.62
CA GLU A 240 10.07 -26.68 2.75
C GLU A 240 9.05 -26.61 1.61
N SER A 241 7.93 -25.91 1.80
CA SER A 241 6.88 -25.77 0.80
C SER A 241 7.04 -24.58 -0.15
N ARG A 242 7.63 -23.47 0.30
CA ARG A 242 7.62 -22.19 -0.45
C ARG A 242 8.99 -21.69 -0.88
N MET A 243 10.07 -22.14 -0.24
CA MET A 243 11.41 -21.56 -0.41
C MET A 243 12.29 -22.41 -1.34
N ASN A 244 13.16 -21.75 -2.09
CA ASN A 244 14.02 -22.39 -3.09
C ASN A 244 15.41 -22.81 -2.56
N ARG A 245 15.64 -22.75 -1.25
CA ARG A 245 16.93 -23.10 -0.63
C ARG A 245 16.75 -23.90 0.65
N LYS A 246 17.76 -24.71 1.01
CA LYS A 246 17.74 -25.57 2.19
C LYS A 246 17.52 -24.76 3.47
N PHE A 247 16.76 -25.33 4.40
CA PHE A 247 16.52 -24.74 5.70
C PHE A 247 17.80 -24.75 6.56
N ASP A 248 18.16 -23.59 7.10
CA ASP A 248 19.19 -23.40 8.12
C ASP A 248 18.72 -22.29 9.08
N SER A 249 18.70 -22.57 10.38
CA SER A 249 18.23 -21.60 11.38
C SER A 249 19.15 -20.37 11.49
N LYS A 250 20.43 -20.49 11.11
CA LYS A 250 21.44 -19.43 11.25
C LYS A 250 21.56 -18.54 10.03
N MET A 251 20.96 -18.89 8.90
CA MET A 251 21.12 -18.10 7.68
C MET A 251 20.26 -16.83 7.72
N ALA A 252 20.79 -15.76 7.12
CA ALA A 252 20.05 -14.51 6.92
C ALA A 252 18.93 -14.72 5.89
N ILE A 253 17.76 -14.13 6.13
CA ILE A 253 16.62 -14.20 5.23
C ILE A 253 16.49 -12.94 4.37
N THR A 254 15.96 -13.10 3.17
CA THR A 254 15.63 -11.98 2.28
C THR A 254 14.30 -11.34 2.69
N ARG A 255 14.03 -10.15 2.14
CA ARG A 255 12.76 -9.45 2.33
C ARG A 255 11.58 -10.25 1.76
N ARG A 256 11.77 -10.95 0.65
CA ARG A 256 10.79 -11.89 0.07
C ARG A 256 10.47 -13.03 1.03
N GLU A 257 11.49 -13.67 1.59
CA GLU A 257 11.30 -14.78 2.52
C GLU A 257 10.63 -14.29 3.82
N ALA A 258 11.03 -13.12 4.32
CA ALA A 258 10.36 -12.47 5.45
C ALA A 258 8.88 -12.19 5.13
N SER A 259 8.56 -11.69 3.93
CA SER A 259 7.17 -11.49 3.51
C SER A 259 6.36 -12.78 3.53
N ILE A 260 6.90 -13.88 3.00
CA ILE A 260 6.21 -15.18 3.00
C ILE A 260 5.94 -15.64 4.43
N LEU A 261 6.93 -15.58 5.31
CA LEU A 261 6.77 -15.99 6.71
C LEU A 261 5.77 -15.12 7.47
N VAL A 262 5.80 -13.80 7.27
CA VAL A 262 4.82 -12.88 7.86
C VAL A 262 3.41 -13.18 7.33
N ASP A 263 3.28 -13.34 6.02
CA ASP A 263 1.99 -13.53 5.37
C ASP A 263 1.32 -14.86 5.79
N GLU A 264 2.09 -15.94 5.92
CA GLU A 264 1.56 -17.25 6.32
C GLU A 264 1.28 -17.35 7.84
N LEU A 265 2.14 -16.74 8.66
CA LEU A 265 2.12 -16.94 10.12
C LEU A 265 1.42 -15.80 10.89
N ILE A 266 1.62 -14.55 10.49
CA ILE A 266 0.98 -13.37 11.10
C ILE A 266 -0.34 -13.05 10.39
N ARG A 267 -0.44 -13.34 9.09
CA ARG A 267 -1.62 -13.10 8.25
C ARG A 267 -2.20 -11.69 8.41
N PRO A 268 -1.44 -10.62 8.05
CA PRO A 268 -1.79 -9.24 8.40
C PRO A 268 -3.19 -8.77 7.94
N PHE A 269 -3.71 -9.36 6.85
CA PHE A 269 -5.04 -9.04 6.31
C PHE A 269 -6.19 -9.77 7.03
N GLU A 270 -5.89 -10.86 7.74
CA GLU A 270 -6.87 -11.65 8.51
C GLU A 270 -6.89 -11.26 9.98
N THR A 271 -5.74 -10.86 10.54
CA THR A 271 -5.59 -10.65 11.98
C THR A 271 -5.89 -9.24 12.46
N LYS A 272 -5.77 -8.21 11.61
CA LYS A 272 -6.09 -6.83 11.98
C LYS A 272 -6.91 -6.11 10.92
N SER A 273 -7.94 -5.42 11.39
CA SER A 273 -8.73 -4.52 10.56
C SER A 273 -8.08 -3.13 10.50
N ILE A 274 -8.45 -2.32 9.50
CA ILE A 274 -7.98 -0.94 9.37
C ILE A 274 -9.14 0.00 9.10
N GLY A 275 -9.06 1.20 9.67
CA GLY A 275 -9.96 2.32 9.37
C GLY A 275 -9.54 3.08 8.11
N PHE A 276 -10.37 4.05 7.70
CA PHE A 276 -10.07 4.95 6.57
C PHE A 276 -8.87 5.88 6.82
N ASP A 277 -8.51 6.07 8.08
CA ASP A 277 -7.30 6.79 8.51
C ASP A 277 -6.02 5.91 8.40
N GLY A 278 -6.17 4.62 8.08
CA GLY A 278 -5.09 3.64 7.99
C GLY A 278 -4.61 3.09 9.32
N ASN A 279 -5.21 3.46 10.45
CA ASN A 279 -4.86 2.92 11.75
C ASN A 279 -5.45 1.52 11.94
N TYR A 280 -4.78 0.70 12.74
CA TYR A 280 -5.25 -0.63 13.11
C TYR A 280 -6.33 -0.56 14.19
N HIS A 281 -7.36 -1.41 14.06
CA HIS A 281 -8.40 -1.65 15.08
C HIS A 281 -8.47 -3.12 15.44
#